data_AF-A0AAJ2FWQ3-F1
#
_entry.id   AF-A0AAJ2FWQ3-F1
#
_cell.length_a   1.000
_cell.length_b   1.000
_cell.length_c   1.000
_cell.angle_alpha   90.00
_cell.angle_beta   90.00
_cell.angle_gamma   90.00
#
_symmetry.space_group_name_H-M   'P 1'
#
loop_
_entity.id
_entity.type
_entity.pdbx_description
1 polymer ?
#
loop_
_entity_poly.entity_id
_entity_poly.type
_entity_poly.pdbx_seq_one_letter_code
_entity_poly.pdbx_strand_id
1 'polypeptide(L)'
;MAEAILASDILIFGTPIWMGQASSVAKLVMERMDAFLSETDDKGRMPSFSKVAVAAIVGNEDGAHNASSQIFQALNDVGWTIPAVAACYWVGEAMGSVDFKDLQHRPSKVTETAKMVAANATHLARLLRESPYPG
;
A
#
# COMPACT_ATOMS: atom_id res chain seq x y z
N MET A 1 7.05 -10.54 -11.69
CA MET A 1 6.57 -9.70 -10.56
C MET A 1 6.69 -8.22 -10.90
N ALA A 2 7.90 -7.71 -11.19
CA ALA A 2 8.10 -6.31 -11.57
C ALA A 2 7.25 -5.87 -12.77
N GLU A 3 7.23 -6.63 -13.88
CA GLU A 3 6.44 -6.30 -15.06
C GLU A 3 4.93 -6.10 -14.77
N ALA A 4 4.33 -6.98 -13.98
CA ALA A 4 2.92 -6.88 -13.61
C ALA A 4 2.63 -5.66 -12.71
N ILE A 5 3.56 -5.33 -11.82
CA ILE A 5 3.47 -4.14 -10.97
C ILE A 5 3.55 -2.87 -11.81
N LEU A 6 4.50 -2.81 -12.76
CA LEU A 6 4.73 -1.64 -13.60
C LEU A 6 3.66 -1.45 -14.68
N ALA A 7 3.00 -2.53 -15.10
CA ALA A 7 1.84 -2.47 -15.98
C ALA A 7 0.58 -1.89 -15.29
N SER A 8 0.58 -1.77 -13.96
CA SER A 8 -0.56 -1.29 -13.18
C SER A 8 -0.45 0.22 -12.86
N ASP A 9 -1.57 0.92 -12.80
CA ASP A 9 -1.62 2.33 -12.34
C ASP A 9 -1.71 2.45 -10.82
N ILE A 10 -2.25 1.42 -10.16
CA ILE A 10 -2.48 1.37 -8.72
C ILE A 10 -1.93 0.06 -8.16
N LEU A 11 -1.06 0.16 -7.14
CA LEU A 11 -0.60 -0.95 -6.32
C LEU A 11 -1.39 -1.01 -5.02
N ILE A 12 -2.05 -2.15 -4.76
CA ILE A 12 -2.63 -2.46 -3.45
C ILE A 12 -1.63 -3.35 -2.70
N PHE A 13 -0.90 -2.77 -1.76
CA PHE A 13 0.13 -3.46 -0.99
C PHE A 13 -0.49 -4.14 0.25
N GLY A 14 -0.66 -5.45 0.16
CA GLY A 14 -1.27 -6.26 1.21
C GLY A 14 -0.24 -6.86 2.17
N THR A 15 -0.44 -6.74 3.49
CA THR A 15 0.39 -7.45 4.47
C THR A 15 -0.38 -7.81 5.75
N PRO A 16 -0.10 -8.98 6.36
CA PRO A 16 -0.46 -9.18 7.75
C PRO A 16 0.48 -8.39 8.67
N ILE A 17 0.05 -8.18 9.91
CA ILE A 17 0.88 -7.70 11.01
C ILE A 17 1.50 -8.90 11.73
N TRP A 18 2.81 -8.85 11.92
CA TRP A 18 3.54 -9.82 12.73
C TRP A 18 4.52 -9.10 13.64
N MET A 19 4.47 -9.40 14.94
CA MET A 19 5.28 -8.71 15.95
C MET A 19 5.15 -7.17 15.90
N GLY A 20 3.94 -6.67 15.61
CA GLY A 20 3.65 -5.23 15.48
C GLY A 20 4.20 -4.57 14.20
N GLN A 21 4.76 -5.33 13.26
CA GLN A 21 5.37 -4.85 12.02
C GLN A 21 4.66 -5.43 10.79
N ALA A 22 4.93 -4.87 9.60
CA ALA A 22 4.61 -5.56 8.36
C ALA A 22 5.38 -6.91 8.28
N SER A 23 4.81 -7.89 7.57
CA SER A 23 5.43 -9.21 7.45
C SER A 23 6.81 -9.16 6.80
N SER A 24 7.67 -10.13 7.13
CA SER A 24 8.99 -10.25 6.49
C SER A 24 8.91 -10.42 4.98
N VAL A 25 7.85 -11.07 4.47
CA VAL A 25 7.58 -11.19 3.03
C VAL A 25 7.25 -9.83 2.41
N ALA A 26 6.43 -9.02 3.07
CA ALA A 26 6.14 -7.65 2.64
C ALA A 26 7.43 -6.81 2.61
N LYS A 27 8.26 -6.91 3.66
CA LYS A 27 9.57 -6.24 3.70
C LYS A 27 10.48 -6.66 2.54
N LEU A 28 10.58 -7.96 2.26
CA LEU A 28 11.35 -8.48 1.13
C LEU A 28 10.87 -7.94 -0.22
N VAL A 29 9.56 -7.75 -0.40
CA VAL A 29 9.02 -7.14 -1.63
C VAL A 29 9.43 -5.68 -1.75
N MET A 30 9.37 -4.91 -0.65
CA MET A 30 9.83 -3.51 -0.63
C MET A 30 11.34 -3.41 -0.90
N GLU A 31 12.15 -4.27 -0.28
CA GLU A 31 13.60 -4.34 -0.52
C GLU A 31 13.93 -4.64 -1.99
N ARG A 32 13.10 -5.44 -2.68
CA ARG A 32 13.28 -5.68 -4.13
C ARG A 32 12.90 -4.48 -4.99
N MET A 33 11.99 -3.62 -4.53
CA MET A 33 11.63 -2.39 -5.25
C MET A 33 12.72 -1.32 -5.15
N ASP A 34 13.70 -1.47 -4.25
CA ASP A 34 14.90 -0.61 -4.18
C ASP A 34 15.65 -0.56 -5.53
N ALA A 35 15.57 -1.64 -6.33
CA ALA A 35 16.12 -1.68 -7.69
C ALA A 35 15.64 -0.51 -8.59
N PHE A 36 14.43 0.01 -8.34
CA PHE A 36 13.87 1.15 -9.08
C PHE A 36 14.71 2.41 -8.95
N LEU A 37 15.47 2.59 -7.87
CA LEU A 37 16.35 3.75 -7.69
C LEU A 37 17.42 3.87 -8.80
N SER A 38 17.79 2.75 -9.41
CA SER A 38 18.78 2.69 -10.49
C SER A 38 18.17 2.65 -11.90
N GLU A 39 16.85 2.51 -11.98
CA GLU A 39 16.09 2.48 -13.23
C GLU A 39 15.40 3.83 -13.39
N THR A 40 15.86 4.67 -14.31
CA THR A 40 15.20 5.95 -14.58
C THR A 40 14.99 6.14 -16.07
N ASP A 41 13.91 6.84 -16.41
CA ASP A 41 13.73 7.36 -17.77
C ASP A 41 14.63 8.57 -18.03
N ASP A 42 14.57 9.12 -19.25
CA ASP A 42 15.36 10.29 -19.66
C ASP A 42 15.08 11.57 -18.82
N LYS A 43 14.04 11.56 -17.98
CA LYS A 43 13.66 12.64 -17.08
C LYS A 43 14.02 12.35 -15.62
N GLY A 44 14.76 11.26 -15.34
CA GLY A 44 15.15 10.89 -13.98
C GLY A 44 14.02 10.27 -13.16
N ARG A 45 12.93 9.82 -13.81
CA ARG A 45 11.76 9.27 -13.12
C ARG A 45 11.88 7.76 -12.99
N MET A 46 11.66 7.25 -11.78
CA MET A 46 11.63 5.81 -11.53
C MET A 46 10.41 5.15 -12.21
N PRO A 47 10.45 3.83 -12.51
CA PRO A 47 9.34 3.10 -13.12
C PRO A 47 7.96 3.25 -12.42
N SER A 48 7.99 3.52 -11.12
CA SER A 48 6.84 3.73 -10.24
C SER A 48 6.29 5.16 -10.25
N PHE A 49 7.00 6.14 -10.83
CA PHE A 49 6.58 7.53 -10.82
C PHE A 49 5.21 7.68 -11.46
N SER A 50 4.40 8.59 -10.90
CA SER A 50 3.04 8.89 -11.36
C SER A 50 2.08 7.69 -11.26
N LYS A 51 2.46 6.67 -10.48
CA LYS A 51 1.58 5.57 -10.08
C LYS A 51 1.23 5.70 -8.60
N VAL A 52 0.13 5.07 -8.22
CA VAL A 52 -0.44 5.22 -6.88
C VAL A 52 -0.27 3.96 -6.06
N ALA A 53 0.11 4.08 -4.79
CA ALA A 53 0.12 2.97 -3.85
C ALA A 53 -0.84 3.18 -2.68
N VAL A 54 -1.51 2.10 -2.28
CA VAL A 54 -2.36 2.02 -1.08
C VAL A 54 -2.04 0.75 -0.31
N ALA A 55 -2.38 0.69 0.97
CA ALA A 55 -2.12 -0.47 1.83
C ALA A 55 -3.41 -1.15 2.28
N ALA A 56 -3.38 -2.48 2.31
CA ALA A 56 -4.40 -3.33 2.92
C ALA A 56 -3.75 -4.15 4.04
N ILE A 57 -4.08 -3.86 5.29
CA ILE A 57 -3.37 -4.41 6.45
C ILE A 57 -4.33 -5.20 7.33
N VAL A 58 -3.93 -6.41 7.74
CA VAL A 58 -4.71 -7.22 8.69
C VAL A 58 -3.84 -7.67 9.85
N GLY A 59 -4.38 -7.69 11.06
CA GLY A 59 -3.69 -8.25 12.22
C GLY A 59 -4.66 -8.75 13.27
N ASN A 60 -4.25 -9.72 14.07
CA ASN A 60 -5.07 -10.21 15.18
C ASN A 60 -5.16 -9.19 16.30
N GLU A 61 -4.18 -8.29 16.38
CA GLU A 61 -4.05 -7.20 17.34
C GLU A 61 -3.26 -6.05 16.68
N ASP A 62 -3.23 -4.90 17.34
CA ASP A 62 -2.54 -3.64 17.05
C ASP A 62 -1.31 -3.68 16.10
N GLY A 63 -1.01 -2.53 15.49
CA GLY A 63 0.19 -2.31 14.67
C GLY A 63 -0.07 -1.77 13.27
N ALA A 64 -1.35 -1.57 12.89
CA ALA A 64 -1.70 -1.15 11.54
C ALA A 64 -1.09 0.20 11.14
N HIS A 65 -1.10 1.17 12.05
CA HIS A 65 -0.48 2.48 11.78
C HIS A 65 1.04 2.39 11.67
N ASN A 66 1.70 1.62 12.55
CA ASN A 66 3.14 1.39 12.46
C ASN A 66 3.53 0.65 11.17
N ALA A 67 2.78 -0.36 10.75
CA ALA A 67 3.00 -1.03 9.47
C ALA A 67 2.80 -0.05 8.30
N SER A 68 1.74 0.76 8.33
CA SER A 68 1.46 1.73 7.26
C SER A 68 2.55 2.80 7.14
N SER A 69 3.13 3.28 8.24
CA SER A 69 4.20 4.29 8.18
C SER A 69 5.44 3.75 7.48
N GLN A 70 5.82 2.49 7.75
CA GLN A 70 6.96 1.83 7.11
C GLN A 70 6.70 1.55 5.63
N ILE A 71 5.49 1.05 5.31
CA ILE A 71 5.11 0.77 3.92
C ILE A 71 5.12 2.06 3.10
N PHE A 72 4.46 3.11 3.58
CA PHE A 72 4.34 4.35 2.81
C PHE A 72 5.65 5.11 2.70
N GLN A 73 6.48 5.10 3.74
CA GLN A 73 7.82 5.64 3.63
C GLN A 73 8.62 4.89 2.55
N ALA A 74 8.64 3.55 2.59
CA ALA A 74 9.48 2.78 1.67
C ALA A 74 9.01 2.89 0.23
N LEU A 75 7.69 2.84 0.01
CA LEU A 75 7.11 3.01 -1.32
C LEU A 75 7.29 4.43 -1.86
N ASN A 76 7.23 5.45 -1.00
CA ASN A 76 7.51 6.83 -1.40
C ASN A 76 8.96 6.99 -1.89
N ASP A 77 9.93 6.43 -1.18
CA ASP A 77 11.35 6.51 -1.55
C ASP A 77 11.63 5.91 -2.92
N VAL A 78 10.90 4.85 -3.29
CA VAL A 78 10.97 4.21 -4.60
C VAL A 78 9.89 4.71 -5.55
N GLY A 79 9.39 5.94 -5.39
CA GLY A 79 8.68 6.72 -6.42
C GLY A 79 7.16 6.58 -6.51
N TRP A 80 6.51 5.86 -5.60
CA TRP A 80 5.05 5.77 -5.56
C TRP A 80 4.40 7.02 -4.96
N THR A 81 3.25 7.43 -5.48
CA THR A 81 2.42 8.48 -4.86
C THR A 81 1.38 7.89 -3.91
N ILE A 82 1.24 8.48 -2.72
CA ILE A 82 0.30 8.04 -1.69
C ILE A 82 -0.91 9.00 -1.61
N PRO A 83 -2.15 8.52 -1.80
CA PRO A 83 -3.34 9.37 -1.73
C PRO A 83 -3.75 9.64 -0.27
N ALA A 84 -4.67 10.59 -0.06
CA ALA A 84 -5.30 10.75 1.24
C ALA A 84 -6.04 9.46 1.65
N VAL A 85 -5.94 9.06 2.92
CA VAL A 85 -6.54 7.81 3.44
C VAL A 85 -6.09 6.60 2.62
N ALA A 86 -4.78 6.41 2.46
CA ALA A 86 -4.21 5.31 1.66
C ALA A 86 -4.22 3.94 2.35
N ALA A 87 -4.48 3.86 3.65
CA ALA A 87 -4.49 2.60 4.39
C ALA A 87 -5.92 2.15 4.70
N CYS A 88 -6.29 0.95 4.25
CA CYS A 88 -7.42 0.21 4.79
C CYS A 88 -6.89 -0.90 5.69
N TYR A 89 -7.42 -1.04 6.90
CA TYR A 89 -6.96 -2.09 7.79
C TYR A 89 -8.05 -2.67 8.68
N TRP A 90 -7.78 -3.87 9.20
CA TRP A 90 -8.50 -4.47 10.31
C TRP A 90 -7.51 -4.98 11.35
N VAL A 91 -7.80 -4.69 12.62
CA VAL A 91 -7.13 -5.31 13.76
C VAL A 91 -8.19 -5.84 14.72
N GLY A 92 -7.90 -6.98 15.33
CA GLY A 92 -8.73 -7.55 16.39
C GLY A 92 -8.52 -6.86 17.74
N GLU A 93 -9.31 -7.29 18.72
CA GLU A 93 -9.15 -6.87 20.13
C GLU A 93 -7.85 -7.41 20.72
N ALA A 94 -7.28 -6.64 21.65
CA ALA A 94 -6.06 -7.03 22.33
C ALA A 94 -6.21 -8.37 23.07
N MET A 95 -5.23 -9.26 22.92
CA MET A 95 -5.26 -10.63 23.47
C MET A 95 -6.46 -11.48 22.99
N GLY A 96 -7.08 -11.12 21.86
CA GLY A 96 -8.15 -11.87 21.23
C GLY A 96 -7.66 -13.07 20.38
N SER A 97 -8.61 -13.85 19.87
CA SER A 97 -8.35 -15.04 19.05
C SER A 97 -9.09 -15.05 17.70
N VAL A 98 -9.74 -13.94 17.36
CA VAL A 98 -10.52 -13.83 16.11
C VAL A 98 -9.59 -13.41 14.98
N ASP A 99 -9.59 -14.17 13.88
CA ASP A 99 -8.97 -13.73 12.63
C ASP A 99 -10.00 -13.00 11.75
N PHE A 100 -9.54 -12.04 10.92
CA PHE A 100 -10.40 -11.34 9.97
C PHE A 100 -11.19 -12.28 9.04
N LYS A 101 -10.56 -13.39 8.61
CA LYS A 101 -11.16 -14.40 7.72
C LYS A 101 -12.31 -15.18 8.38
N ASP A 102 -12.36 -15.21 9.71
CA ASP A 102 -13.36 -15.97 10.48
C ASP A 102 -14.59 -15.12 10.82
N LEU A 103 -14.55 -13.82 10.49
CA LEU A 103 -15.69 -12.93 10.65
C LEU A 103 -16.83 -13.33 9.70
N GLN A 104 -18.02 -13.55 10.28
CA GLN A 104 -19.23 -13.85 9.52
C GLN A 104 -19.63 -12.72 8.55
N HIS A 105 -19.28 -11.48 8.91
CA HIS A 105 -19.56 -10.30 8.10
C HIS A 105 -18.34 -9.38 8.11
N ARG A 106 -18.07 -8.73 6.97
CA ARG A 106 -17.04 -7.69 6.89
C ARG A 106 -17.47 -6.52 7.78
N PRO A 107 -16.62 -6.04 8.70
CA PRO A 107 -16.94 -4.88 9.52
C PRO A 107 -17.28 -3.66 8.66
N SER A 108 -18.31 -2.92 9.06
CA SER A 108 -18.80 -1.75 8.31
C SER A 108 -17.71 -0.70 8.11
N LYS A 109 -16.89 -0.47 9.14
CA LYS A 109 -15.76 0.47 9.10
C LYS A 109 -14.67 0.07 8.11
N VAL A 110 -14.34 -1.23 8.01
CA VAL A 110 -13.40 -1.72 6.99
C VAL A 110 -13.96 -1.46 5.60
N THR A 111 -15.25 -1.72 5.38
CA THR A 111 -15.91 -1.48 4.09
C THR A 111 -15.98 0.01 3.74
N GLU A 112 -16.25 0.87 4.71
CA GLU A 112 -16.26 2.33 4.56
C GLU A 112 -14.87 2.86 4.16
N THR A 113 -13.82 2.46 4.89
CA THR A 113 -12.45 2.86 4.59
C THR A 113 -11.98 2.32 3.25
N ALA A 114 -12.28 1.06 2.90
CA ALA A 114 -11.94 0.49 1.60
C ALA A 114 -12.54 1.29 0.43
N LYS A 115 -13.79 1.76 0.58
CA LYS A 115 -14.44 2.63 -0.43
C LYS A 115 -13.72 3.97 -0.56
N MET A 116 -13.33 4.59 0.56
CA MET A 116 -12.58 5.85 0.55
C MET A 116 -11.20 5.70 -0.11
N VAL A 117 -10.46 4.65 0.28
CA VAL A 117 -9.15 4.31 -0.30
C VAL A 117 -9.26 4.14 -1.81
N ALA A 118 -10.23 3.34 -2.27
CA ALA A 118 -10.44 3.08 -3.69
C ALA A 118 -10.80 4.36 -4.46
N ALA A 119 -11.70 5.20 -3.92
CA ALA A 119 -12.09 6.46 -4.55
C ALA A 119 -10.91 7.42 -4.68
N ASN A 120 -10.16 7.63 -3.60
CA ASN A 120 -9.04 8.56 -3.56
C ASN A 120 -7.88 8.08 -4.46
N ALA A 121 -7.56 6.78 -4.43
CA ALA A 121 -6.53 6.20 -5.28
C ALA A 121 -6.89 6.30 -6.76
N THR A 122 -8.14 5.98 -7.12
CA THR A 122 -8.62 6.08 -8.51
C THR A 122 -8.59 7.52 -9.01
N HIS A 123 -9.03 8.47 -8.17
CA HIS A 123 -8.98 9.89 -8.52
C HIS A 123 -7.55 10.34 -8.79
N LEU A 124 -6.61 10.05 -7.88
CA LEU A 124 -5.22 10.46 -8.01
C LEU A 124 -4.51 9.77 -9.18
N ALA A 125 -4.76 8.48 -9.42
CA ALA A 125 -4.17 7.76 -10.54
C ALA A 125 -4.60 8.35 -11.89
N ARG A 126 -5.86 8.78 -12.02
CA ARG A 126 -6.33 9.48 -13.24
C ARG A 126 -5.61 10.81 -13.45
N LEU A 127 -5.48 11.61 -12.40
CA LEU A 127 -4.76 12.89 -12.47
C LEU A 127 -3.30 12.70 -12.87
N LEU A 128 -2.61 11.72 -12.29
CA LEU A 128 -1.21 11.43 -12.58
C LEU A 128 -1.01 10.81 -13.97
N ARG A 129 -2.00 10.08 -14.49
CA ARG A 129 -1.98 9.58 -15.88
C ARG A 129 -2.10 10.72 -16.89
N GLU A 130 -2.91 11.73 -16.59
CA GLU A 130 -3.10 12.92 -17.45
C GLU A 130 -1.95 13.92 -17.32
N SER A 131 -1.44 14.11 -16.10
CA SER A 131 -0.35 15.04 -15.79
C SER A 131 0.70 14.33 -14.92
N PRO A 132 1.59 13.52 -15.52
CA PRO A 132 2.65 12.83 -14.80
C PRO A 132 3.61 13.80 -14.12
N TYR A 133 4.34 13.31 -13.10
CA TYR A 133 5.43 14.09 -12.51
C TYR A 133 6.43 14.54 -13.57
N PRO A 134 6.95 15.78 -13.46
CA PRO A 134 7.84 16.36 -14.46
C PRO A 134 9.20 15.67 -14.53
N GLY A 135 9.69 15.14 -13.41
CA GLY A 135 11.09 14.75 -13.24
C GLY A 135 11.91 15.91 -12.68
#